data_AF-A0A939DFR0-F1
#
_entry.id   AF-A0A939DFR0-F1
#
_cell.length_a   1.000
_cell.length_b   1.000
_cell.length_c   1.000
_cell.angle_alpha   90.00
_cell.angle_beta   90.00
_cell.angle_gamma   90.00
#
_symmetry.space_group_name_H-M   'P 1'
#
loop_
_entity.id
_entity.type
_entity.pdbx_description
1 polymer ?
#
loop_
_entity_poly.entity_id
_entity_poly.type
_entity_poly.pdbx_seq_one_letter_code
_entity_poly.pdbx_strand_id
1 'polypeptide(L)'
;MSLAPTAAGAEDRPPPLPIEPIGVIETLPATYPESWFLVHDAAFFHMSDGKVYVIDSAEDTVAEQVKGTFNVALMGNILHSARRGEIYAVETFHERGTRGERKDYLTIWDQQSLAPVAEVFLPGKKRFMGMPSRETLLLLNDQRWLAIANFSPAASVTLIDLEKREIISQVPTPGCTFVYPSGDRGFSSLCADGRFMSTSLERDGSIAQQVRTDAFFSTDVNPIFERAAIINDTGYFPGFDGMVWPVDFSGKTAKVGEAWHLVPEAERAERWAPAGIGIIAEDDLGRFYVLMHPDAQDGSQNGGGPEVWVFDPKKQARVARIALKEWGLSITVSRGKEPKLLVTNPVNMGMELYDAQSGDYIKTITDIGQETPLMLYRAE
;
A
#
# COMPACT_ATOMS: atom_id res chain seq x y z
N MET A 1 -58.00 8.90 51.66
CA MET A 1 -57.32 7.85 50.86
C MET A 1 -56.01 8.47 50.40
N SER A 2 -54.93 8.09 51.07
CA SER A 2 -53.58 8.64 50.89
C SER A 2 -52.93 8.00 49.67
N LEU A 3 -52.49 8.81 48.70
CA LEU A 3 -51.59 8.35 47.63
C LEU A 3 -50.19 8.86 47.97
N ALA A 4 -49.35 7.95 48.46
CA ALA A 4 -47.94 8.19 48.69
C ALA A 4 -47.19 8.31 47.35
N PRO A 5 -46.20 9.22 47.22
CA PRO A 5 -45.31 9.22 46.08
C PRO A 5 -44.39 8.00 46.17
N THR A 6 -44.43 7.14 45.15
CA THR A 6 -43.44 6.09 44.91
C THR A 6 -42.09 6.75 44.66
N ALA A 7 -41.14 6.55 45.58
CA ALA A 7 -39.73 6.83 45.32
C ALA A 7 -39.29 5.94 44.16
N ALA A 8 -39.02 6.55 43.01
CA ALA A 8 -38.26 5.89 41.95
C ALA A 8 -36.89 5.52 42.54
N GLY A 9 -36.60 4.22 42.58
CA GLY A 9 -35.32 3.72 43.05
C GLY A 9 -34.19 4.41 42.32
N ALA A 10 -33.17 4.82 43.08
CA ALA A 10 -31.89 5.23 42.52
C ALA A 10 -31.42 4.09 41.60
N GLU A 11 -31.47 4.34 40.30
CA GLU A 11 -30.95 3.43 39.29
C GLU A 11 -29.49 3.07 39.61
N ASP A 12 -29.21 1.81 39.32
CA ASP A 12 -27.94 1.09 39.45
C ASP A 12 -26.84 1.76 38.60
N ARG A 13 -26.34 2.91 39.05
CA ARG A 13 -25.25 3.61 38.37
C ARG A 13 -23.95 2.83 38.63
N PRO A 14 -23.20 2.45 37.58
CA PRO A 14 -21.89 1.86 37.78
C PRO A 14 -21.03 2.79 38.65
N PRO A 15 -20.16 2.23 39.49
CA PRO A 15 -19.29 3.03 40.34
C PRO A 15 -18.48 4.01 39.49
N PRO A 16 -18.19 5.23 40.00
CA PRO A 16 -17.39 6.20 39.27
C PRO A 16 -16.05 5.58 38.88
N LEU A 17 -15.64 5.79 37.64
CA LEU A 17 -14.35 5.33 37.14
C LEU A 17 -13.21 5.94 37.97
N PRO A 18 -12.08 5.24 38.10
CA PRO A 18 -10.88 5.81 38.72
C PRO A 18 -10.49 7.14 38.08
N ILE A 19 -9.90 8.05 38.87
CA ILE A 19 -9.34 9.29 38.32
C ILE A 19 -8.18 8.90 37.40
N GLU A 20 -8.34 9.20 36.11
CA GLU A 20 -7.29 8.96 35.12
C GLU A 20 -6.10 9.89 35.33
N PRO A 21 -4.85 9.41 35.19
CA PRO A 21 -3.68 10.27 35.18
C PRO A 21 -3.73 11.21 33.97
N ILE A 22 -3.58 12.52 34.21
CA ILE A 22 -3.60 13.53 33.15
C ILE A 22 -2.22 13.69 32.50
N GLY A 23 -2.21 14.07 31.23
CA GLY A 23 -0.97 14.40 30.50
C GLY A 23 -0.15 13.17 30.04
N VAL A 24 -0.76 11.98 30.03
CA VAL A 24 -0.15 10.78 29.45
C VAL A 24 -0.36 10.82 27.93
N ILE A 25 0.73 10.79 27.17
CA ILE A 25 0.72 10.57 25.72
C ILE A 25 1.28 9.17 25.52
N GLU A 26 0.43 8.25 25.10
CA GLU A 26 0.83 6.88 24.78
C GLU A 26 1.75 6.86 23.55
N THR A 27 2.65 5.90 23.51
CA THR A 27 3.57 5.69 22.39
C THR A 27 3.51 4.25 21.90
N LEU A 28 3.62 4.08 20.60
CA LEU A 28 3.73 2.80 19.93
C LEU A 28 5.14 2.20 20.13
N PRO A 29 5.30 0.87 20.03
CA PRO A 29 6.60 0.23 20.12
C PRO A 29 7.50 0.64 18.95
N ALA A 30 8.81 0.70 19.17
CA ALA A 30 9.82 0.97 18.14
C ALA A 30 9.90 -0.10 17.03
N THR A 31 9.25 -1.25 17.22
CA THR A 31 9.09 -2.28 16.20
C THR A 31 7.66 -2.76 16.30
N TYR A 32 6.89 -2.54 15.23
CA TYR A 32 5.50 -2.96 15.19
C TYR A 32 5.40 -4.49 15.17
N PRO A 33 4.55 -5.10 16.01
CA PRO A 33 4.24 -6.52 15.96
C PRO A 33 3.85 -7.00 14.56
N GLU A 34 4.10 -8.28 14.26
CA GLU A 34 3.75 -8.88 12.95
C GLU A 34 2.24 -8.83 12.66
N SER A 35 1.39 -8.76 13.68
CA SER A 35 -0.06 -8.61 13.55
C SER A 35 -0.51 -7.21 13.14
N TRP A 36 0.40 -6.24 13.05
CA TRP A 36 0.04 -4.85 12.78
C TRP A 36 -0.05 -4.52 11.29
N PHE A 37 -1.03 -3.69 10.95
CA PHE A 37 -1.22 -3.17 9.61
C PHE A 37 -1.38 -1.65 9.64
N LEU A 38 -0.98 -1.01 8.54
CA LEU A 38 -1.31 0.37 8.26
C LEU A 38 -2.47 0.39 7.24
N VAL A 39 -3.61 0.88 7.67
CA VAL A 39 -4.84 0.98 6.86
C VAL A 39 -4.96 2.39 6.34
N HIS A 40 -4.66 2.59 5.06
CA HIS A 40 -4.72 3.89 4.42
C HIS A 40 -6.13 4.16 3.92
N ASP A 41 -6.86 4.90 4.74
CA ASP A 41 -8.15 5.45 4.40
C ASP A 41 -7.97 6.72 3.58
N ALA A 42 -8.25 6.58 2.29
CA ALA A 42 -8.07 7.63 1.32
C ALA A 42 -9.07 8.79 1.53
N ALA A 43 -10.12 8.58 2.33
CA ALA A 43 -11.27 9.48 2.46
C ALA A 43 -11.78 9.95 1.07
N PHE A 44 -12.02 9.01 0.14
CA PHE A 44 -12.18 9.27 -1.29
C PHE A 44 -13.22 10.36 -1.61
N PHE A 45 -14.28 10.48 -0.80
CA PHE A 45 -15.33 11.48 -1.00
C PHE A 45 -15.03 12.86 -0.39
N HIS A 46 -13.97 12.97 0.42
CA HIS A 46 -13.50 14.19 1.09
C HIS A 46 -11.99 14.08 1.33
N MET A 47 -11.26 13.89 0.23
CA MET A 47 -9.84 13.49 0.19
C MET A 47 -8.88 14.40 0.98
N SER A 48 -9.30 15.61 1.36
CA SER A 48 -8.45 16.50 2.18
C SER A 48 -8.19 15.93 3.57
N ASP A 49 -9.06 15.04 4.06
CA ASP A 49 -9.01 14.47 5.40
C ASP A 49 -8.58 12.99 5.40
N GLY A 50 -7.84 12.57 4.37
CA GLY A 50 -7.26 11.22 4.30
C GLY A 50 -6.41 10.91 5.53
N LYS A 51 -6.42 9.65 5.94
CA LYS A 51 -5.82 9.19 7.20
C LYS A 51 -5.31 7.77 7.11
N VAL A 52 -4.40 7.42 8.01
CA VAL A 52 -3.87 6.06 8.14
C VAL A 52 -4.06 5.61 9.57
N TYR A 53 -4.77 4.50 9.73
CA TYR A 53 -4.86 3.80 11.01
C TYR A 53 -3.69 2.84 11.16
N VAL A 54 -3.06 2.86 12.33
CA VAL A 54 -2.22 1.75 12.79
C VAL A 54 -3.11 0.82 13.60
N ILE A 55 -3.31 -0.39 13.09
CA ILE A 55 -4.16 -1.39 13.75
C ILE A 55 -3.37 -2.62 14.15
N ASP A 56 -3.77 -3.25 15.25
CA ASP A 56 -3.36 -4.60 15.62
C ASP A 56 -4.49 -5.58 15.28
N SER A 57 -4.24 -6.43 14.29
CA SER A 57 -5.23 -7.42 13.86
C SER A 57 -5.39 -8.60 14.82
N ALA A 58 -4.50 -8.76 15.81
CA ALA A 58 -4.63 -9.81 16.82
C ALA A 58 -5.76 -9.51 17.83
N GLU A 59 -6.04 -8.24 18.08
CA GLU A 59 -6.98 -7.78 19.11
C GLU A 59 -8.44 -7.88 18.67
N ASP A 60 -9.38 -8.12 19.59
CA ASP A 60 -10.78 -8.42 19.26
C ASP A 60 -11.73 -7.23 19.36
N THR A 61 -11.41 -6.21 20.15
CA THR A 61 -12.24 -5.00 20.28
C THR A 61 -11.64 -3.83 19.51
N VAL A 62 -12.49 -2.94 18.98
CA VAL A 62 -12.04 -1.72 18.26
C VAL A 62 -11.08 -0.88 19.09
N ALA A 63 -11.34 -0.74 20.39
CA ALA A 63 -10.53 0.04 21.31
C ALA A 63 -9.11 -0.54 21.48
N GLU A 64 -8.97 -1.86 21.41
CA GLU A 64 -7.66 -2.53 21.48
C GLU A 64 -7.02 -2.62 20.10
N GLN A 65 -7.79 -2.77 19.03
CA GLN A 65 -7.31 -2.85 17.66
C GLN A 65 -6.66 -1.55 17.19
N VAL A 66 -7.28 -0.40 17.44
CA VAL A 66 -6.75 0.89 16.99
C VAL A 66 -5.61 1.33 17.92
N LYS A 67 -4.39 1.29 17.39
CA LYS A 67 -3.19 1.70 18.14
C LYS A 67 -2.87 3.18 17.94
N GLY A 68 -3.22 3.74 16.79
CA GLY A 68 -3.06 5.16 16.53
C GLY A 68 -3.52 5.56 15.13
N THR A 69 -3.47 6.85 14.84
CA THR A 69 -3.79 7.40 13.52
C THR A 69 -2.90 8.59 13.20
N PHE A 70 -2.60 8.78 11.92
CA PHE A 70 -1.98 10.01 11.40
C PHE A 70 -2.64 10.41 10.09
N ASN A 71 -2.56 11.69 9.72
CA ASN A 71 -3.24 12.21 8.54
C ASN A 71 -2.35 12.06 7.30
N VAL A 72 -3.00 11.85 6.16
CA VAL A 72 -2.39 11.79 4.83
C VAL A 72 -3.30 12.53 3.84
N ALA A 73 -3.03 13.81 3.66
CA ALA A 73 -3.92 14.72 2.94
C ALA A 73 -3.88 14.54 1.41
N LEU A 74 -5.08 14.64 0.83
CA LEU A 74 -5.36 14.78 -0.60
C LEU A 74 -4.80 13.64 -1.47
N MET A 75 -5.22 12.40 -1.23
CA MET A 75 -4.68 11.22 -1.92
C MET A 75 -3.15 11.14 -1.80
N GLY A 76 -2.65 11.31 -0.59
CA GLY A 76 -1.22 11.17 -0.35
C GLY A 76 -0.75 9.74 -0.59
N ASN A 77 0.55 9.53 -0.59
CA ASN A 77 1.15 8.20 -0.68
C ASN A 77 2.06 7.99 0.52
N ILE A 78 2.08 6.78 1.07
CA ILE A 78 2.90 6.45 2.22
C ILE A 78 3.94 5.38 1.93
N LEU A 79 5.04 5.45 2.68
CA LEU A 79 6.02 4.39 2.81
C LEU A 79 6.47 4.34 4.27
N HIS A 80 6.44 3.16 4.88
CA HIS A 80 6.90 2.94 6.24
C HIS A 80 8.33 2.40 6.23
N SER A 81 9.18 2.84 7.16
CA SER A 81 10.54 2.33 7.33
C SER A 81 10.84 1.99 8.78
N ALA A 82 10.68 0.73 9.17
CA ALA A 82 10.93 0.31 10.56
C ALA A 82 12.40 0.53 10.97
N ARG A 83 13.35 0.32 10.04
CA ARG A 83 14.79 0.51 10.30
C ARG A 83 15.16 1.97 10.57
N ARG A 84 14.42 2.92 10.00
CA ARG A 84 14.59 4.35 10.28
C ARG A 84 13.70 4.85 11.40
N GLY A 85 12.68 4.08 11.76
CA GLY A 85 11.62 4.48 12.66
C GLY A 85 10.80 5.65 12.16
N GLU A 86 10.67 5.77 10.84
CA GLU A 86 10.01 6.89 10.16
C GLU A 86 8.93 6.36 9.22
N ILE A 87 7.81 7.09 9.12
CA ILE A 87 6.82 6.93 8.06
C ILE A 87 6.86 8.17 7.18
N TYR A 88 6.92 7.96 5.87
CA TYR A 88 6.97 9.01 4.86
C TYR A 88 5.59 9.16 4.24
N ALA A 89 5.05 10.38 4.22
CA ALA A 89 3.81 10.69 3.53
C ALA A 89 4.06 11.81 2.54
N VAL A 90 3.69 11.61 1.26
CA VAL A 90 3.71 12.69 0.26
C VAL A 90 2.32 13.24 0.11
N GLU A 91 2.14 14.49 0.50
CA GLU A 91 0.84 15.12 0.70
C GLU A 91 0.72 16.41 -0.12
N THR A 92 -0.52 16.88 -0.26
CA THR A 92 -0.81 18.17 -0.87
C THR A 92 -1.76 18.98 0.00
N PHE A 93 -1.38 20.22 0.25
CA PHE A 93 -2.17 21.19 0.99
C PHE A 93 -2.50 22.41 0.12
N HIS A 94 -3.62 23.06 0.43
CA HIS A 94 -3.93 24.38 -0.11
C HIS A 94 -4.16 25.36 1.04
N GLU A 95 -3.84 26.63 0.81
CA GLU A 95 -3.99 27.69 1.83
C GLU A 95 -5.41 27.83 2.41
N ARG A 96 -6.44 27.40 1.68
CA ARG A 96 -7.85 27.54 2.09
C ARG A 96 -8.64 26.25 1.83
N GLY A 97 -8.20 25.15 2.43
CA GLY A 97 -8.82 23.83 2.28
C GLY A 97 -8.55 23.25 0.90
N THR A 98 -9.46 23.48 -0.06
CA THR A 98 -9.39 22.92 -1.42
C THR A 98 -8.95 23.92 -2.49
N ARG A 99 -8.60 25.16 -2.12
CA ARG A 99 -8.21 26.23 -3.06
C ARG A 99 -7.13 27.15 -2.49
N GLY A 100 -6.53 27.96 -3.37
CA GLY A 100 -5.43 28.87 -3.03
C GLY A 100 -4.09 28.33 -3.50
N GLU A 101 -2.99 28.81 -2.93
CA GLU A 101 -1.66 28.28 -3.26
C GLU A 101 -1.59 26.79 -2.87
N ARG A 102 -1.26 25.92 -3.84
CA ARG A 102 -0.97 24.50 -3.63
C ARG A 102 0.47 24.33 -3.18
N LYS A 103 0.68 23.61 -2.08
CA LYS A 103 1.99 23.19 -1.57
C LYS A 103 2.01 21.67 -1.40
N ASP A 104 3.02 21.04 -1.98
CA ASP A 104 3.25 19.61 -1.81
C ASP A 104 4.41 19.43 -0.82
N TYR A 105 4.29 18.46 0.07
CA TYR A 105 5.32 18.14 1.06
C TYR A 105 5.57 16.64 1.12
N LEU A 106 6.81 16.27 1.41
CA LEU A 106 7.10 15.02 2.09
C LEU A 106 7.04 15.30 3.59
N THR A 107 6.02 14.77 4.26
CA THR A 107 5.92 14.77 5.72
C THR A 107 6.61 13.51 6.26
N ILE A 108 7.46 13.68 7.26
CA ILE A 108 8.17 12.60 7.96
C ILE A 108 7.55 12.47 9.34
N TRP A 109 6.97 11.32 9.61
CA TRP A 109 6.32 10.98 10.87
C TRP A 109 7.24 10.06 11.68
N ASP A 110 7.35 10.31 12.99
CA ASP A 110 7.99 9.35 13.89
C ASP A 110 7.04 8.17 14.14
N GLN A 111 7.51 6.93 13.98
CA GLN A 111 6.64 5.76 14.09
C GLN A 111 6.09 5.57 15.51
N GLN A 112 6.81 5.97 16.56
CA GLN A 112 6.38 5.66 17.93
C GLN A 112 5.31 6.63 18.42
N SER A 113 5.47 7.92 18.11
CA SER A 113 4.57 8.98 18.54
C SER A 113 3.49 9.31 17.50
N LEU A 114 3.67 8.87 16.25
CA LEU A 114 2.88 9.31 15.09
C LEU A 114 2.82 10.85 14.96
N ALA A 115 3.84 11.55 15.45
CA ALA A 115 3.97 12.99 15.32
C ALA A 115 4.75 13.35 14.04
N PRO A 116 4.40 14.44 13.33
CA PRO A 116 5.20 14.92 12.23
C PRO A 116 6.49 15.54 12.80
N VAL A 117 7.64 14.97 12.44
CA VAL A 117 8.96 15.38 12.94
C VAL A 117 9.78 16.17 11.92
N ALA A 118 9.36 16.19 10.66
CA ALA A 118 9.88 17.08 9.63
C ALA A 118 8.99 17.14 8.40
N GLU A 119 9.25 18.15 7.58
CA GLU A 119 8.68 18.29 6.25
C GLU A 119 9.78 18.69 5.25
N VAL A 120 9.69 18.17 4.03
CA VAL A 120 10.49 18.62 2.88
C VAL A 120 9.53 19.19 1.85
N PHE A 121 9.65 20.48 1.54
CA PHE A 121 8.85 21.11 0.51
C PHE A 121 9.18 20.55 -0.88
N LEU A 122 8.15 20.16 -1.62
CA LEU A 122 8.27 19.60 -2.97
C LEU A 122 7.86 20.65 -4.03
N PRO A 123 8.83 21.26 -4.73
CA PRO A 123 8.54 22.36 -5.64
C PRO A 123 7.87 21.88 -6.94
N GLY A 124 7.14 22.79 -7.58
CA GLY A 124 6.65 22.60 -8.95
C GLY A 124 5.37 21.79 -9.10
N LYS A 125 4.70 21.42 -7.99
CA LYS A 125 3.37 20.77 -8.00
C LYS A 125 3.35 19.45 -8.79
N LYS A 126 4.43 18.68 -8.68
CA LYS A 126 4.73 17.56 -9.57
C LYS A 126 4.22 16.20 -9.10
N ARG A 127 3.81 16.13 -7.83
CA ARG A 127 3.36 14.90 -7.17
C ARG A 127 2.33 14.17 -8.01
N PHE A 128 2.45 12.84 -8.08
CA PHE A 128 1.38 11.97 -8.55
C PHE A 128 0.14 12.13 -7.66
N MET A 129 -0.99 12.52 -8.27
CA MET A 129 -2.30 12.63 -7.60
C MET A 129 -3.26 11.66 -8.30
N GLY A 130 -3.32 10.44 -7.80
CA GLY A 130 -4.23 9.37 -8.24
C GLY A 130 -4.58 8.48 -7.05
N MET A 131 -5.08 7.27 -7.28
CA MET A 131 -5.23 6.33 -6.15
C MET A 131 -3.89 6.07 -5.49
N PRO A 132 -3.82 6.07 -4.14
CA PRO A 132 -2.58 5.76 -3.45
C PRO A 132 -2.01 4.43 -3.97
N SER A 133 -0.70 4.41 -4.17
CA SER A 133 0.03 3.27 -4.74
C SER A 133 1.34 3.10 -3.99
N ARG A 134 1.70 1.84 -3.71
CA ARG A 134 2.94 1.48 -3.00
C ARG A 134 4.17 1.85 -3.83
N GLU A 135 4.01 1.87 -5.15
CA GLU A 135 5.05 2.09 -6.15
C GLU A 135 5.33 3.59 -6.41
N THR A 136 4.68 4.49 -5.68
CA THR A 136 4.96 5.94 -5.75
C THR A 136 6.24 6.31 -5.00
N LEU A 137 6.60 5.53 -4.00
CA LEU A 137 7.71 5.78 -3.09
C LEU A 137 8.65 4.58 -3.06
N LEU A 138 9.95 4.84 -3.04
CA LEU A 138 10.96 3.79 -2.95
C LEU A 138 12.13 4.26 -2.11
N LEU A 139 12.47 3.48 -1.08
CA LEU A 139 13.73 3.63 -0.37
C LEU A 139 14.85 2.94 -1.15
N LEU A 140 15.98 3.63 -1.28
CA LEU A 140 17.15 3.11 -2.01
C LEU A 140 18.45 3.58 -1.36
N ASN A 141 19.57 3.01 -1.81
CA ASN A 141 20.90 3.28 -1.26
C ASN A 141 20.91 3.08 0.26
N ASP A 142 20.57 1.85 0.69
CA ASP A 142 20.40 1.48 2.09
C ASP A 142 19.48 2.45 2.84
N GLN A 143 18.28 2.71 2.27
CA GLN A 143 17.26 3.66 2.76
C GLN A 143 17.82 5.03 3.22
N ARG A 144 18.96 5.45 2.70
CA ARG A 144 19.46 6.81 2.89
C ARG A 144 18.65 7.77 2.01
N TRP A 145 18.23 7.30 0.84
CA TRP A 145 17.48 8.10 -0.12
C TRP A 145 16.05 7.61 -0.27
N LEU A 146 15.15 8.56 -0.48
CA LEU A 146 13.77 8.32 -0.90
C LEU A 146 13.59 8.83 -2.33
N ALA A 147 13.15 7.94 -3.21
CA ALA A 147 12.64 8.29 -4.53
C ALA A 147 11.13 8.54 -4.45
N ILE A 148 10.69 9.65 -5.03
CA ILE A 148 9.28 10.04 -5.15
C ILE A 148 8.93 10.14 -6.63
N ALA A 149 7.99 9.32 -7.09
CA ALA A 149 7.46 9.40 -8.44
C ALA A 149 6.59 10.65 -8.63
N ASN A 150 6.94 11.45 -9.63
CA ASN A 150 6.18 12.60 -10.11
C ASN A 150 5.51 12.27 -11.44
N PHE A 151 4.38 12.92 -11.72
CA PHE A 151 3.60 12.66 -12.93
C PHE A 151 3.44 13.91 -13.81
N SER A 152 3.00 15.03 -13.26
CA SER A 152 2.68 16.24 -14.01
C SER A 152 3.73 17.34 -13.78
N PRO A 153 4.06 18.21 -14.76
CA PRO A 153 3.65 18.20 -16.18
C PRO A 153 4.42 17.17 -17.02
N ALA A 154 5.44 16.54 -16.46
CA ALA A 154 6.20 15.47 -17.08
C ALA A 154 6.69 14.48 -16.02
N ALA A 155 6.63 13.20 -16.35
CA ALA A 155 7.06 12.15 -15.43
C ALA A 155 8.55 12.27 -15.08
N SER A 156 8.83 12.15 -13.79
CA SER A 156 10.17 12.23 -13.24
C SER A 156 10.21 11.63 -11.83
N VAL A 157 11.39 11.45 -11.26
CA VAL A 157 11.57 11.00 -9.89
C VAL A 157 12.37 12.05 -9.12
N THR A 158 11.82 12.53 -8.00
CA THR A 158 12.56 13.39 -7.06
C THR A 158 13.33 12.49 -6.10
N LEU A 159 14.62 12.74 -5.91
CA LEU A 159 15.45 12.06 -4.92
C LEU A 159 15.69 12.97 -3.71
N ILE A 160 15.45 12.42 -2.53
CA ILE A 160 15.64 13.11 -1.25
C ILE A 160 16.67 12.36 -0.43
N ASP A 161 17.68 13.06 0.10
CA ASP A 161 18.54 12.51 1.14
C ASP A 161 17.84 12.64 2.49
N LEU A 162 17.52 11.51 3.12
CA LEU A 162 16.74 11.45 4.36
C LEU A 162 17.55 11.81 5.60
N GLU A 163 18.88 11.77 5.55
CA GLU A 163 19.73 12.27 6.65
C GLU A 163 19.72 13.80 6.68
N LYS A 164 19.80 14.41 5.49
CA LYS A 164 19.78 15.88 5.35
C LYS A 164 18.37 16.46 5.27
N ARG A 165 17.38 15.63 4.92
CA ARG A 165 15.99 16.02 4.63
C ARG A 165 15.92 17.07 3.51
N GLU A 166 16.69 16.82 2.45
CA GLU A 166 16.85 17.74 1.32
C GLU A 166 16.71 17.02 -0.02
N ILE A 167 16.13 17.70 -1.01
CA ILE A 167 16.11 17.24 -2.40
C ILE A 167 17.53 17.31 -2.94
N ILE A 168 18.06 16.18 -3.44
CA ILE A 168 19.41 16.10 -4.01
C ILE A 168 19.41 16.13 -5.53
N SER A 169 18.39 15.57 -6.18
CA SER A 169 18.27 15.62 -7.63
C SER A 169 16.85 15.30 -8.10
N GLN A 170 16.60 15.55 -9.38
CA GLN A 170 15.39 15.13 -10.06
C GLN A 170 15.78 14.44 -11.37
N VAL A 171 15.30 13.21 -11.53
CA VAL A 171 15.58 12.35 -12.70
C VAL A 171 14.39 12.38 -13.65
N PRO A 172 14.54 12.84 -14.90
CA PRO A 172 13.48 12.73 -15.90
C PRO A 172 13.18 11.27 -16.24
N THR A 173 11.89 10.92 -16.32
CA THR A 173 11.42 9.57 -16.69
C THR A 173 10.34 9.61 -17.78
N PRO A 174 10.67 10.13 -18.97
CA PRO A 174 9.68 10.44 -19.99
C PRO A 174 8.92 9.18 -20.45
N GLY A 175 7.59 9.23 -20.36
CA GLY A 175 6.69 8.15 -20.76
C GLY A 175 6.60 7.01 -19.75
N CYS A 176 7.22 7.12 -18.57
CA CYS A 176 7.25 6.09 -17.56
C CYS A 176 6.68 6.58 -16.23
N THR A 177 6.09 5.68 -15.45
CA THR A 177 5.50 5.95 -14.14
C THR A 177 6.08 5.04 -13.06
N PHE A 178 5.92 5.47 -11.82
CA PHE A 178 6.28 4.73 -10.61
C PHE A 178 7.77 4.35 -10.50
N VAL A 179 8.13 3.80 -9.34
CA VAL A 179 9.51 3.45 -8.97
C VAL A 179 9.57 2.04 -8.39
N TYR A 180 10.43 1.21 -8.98
CA TYR A 180 10.77 -0.14 -8.52
C TYR A 180 12.27 -0.20 -8.22
N PRO A 181 12.74 -1.04 -7.28
CA PRO A 181 14.17 -1.17 -6.99
C PRO A 181 14.96 -1.54 -8.25
N SER A 182 16.26 -1.18 -8.32
CA SER A 182 17.17 -1.65 -9.37
C SER A 182 18.63 -1.56 -8.93
N GLY A 183 19.24 -2.71 -8.66
CA GLY A 183 20.58 -2.82 -8.08
C GLY A 183 20.73 -2.05 -6.76
N ASP A 184 21.98 -1.85 -6.34
CA ASP A 184 22.27 -1.26 -5.02
C ASP A 184 21.82 0.21 -4.88
N ARG A 185 21.84 0.96 -5.99
CA ARG A 185 21.58 2.40 -6.02
C ARG A 185 20.99 2.79 -7.38
N GLY A 186 19.71 2.50 -7.54
CA GLY A 186 18.96 2.80 -8.75
C GLY A 186 17.49 2.46 -8.59
N PHE A 187 16.74 2.77 -9.62
CA PHE A 187 15.34 2.42 -9.73
C PHE A 187 14.96 2.15 -11.18
N SER A 188 13.90 1.38 -11.40
CA SER A 188 13.24 1.24 -12.69
C SER A 188 11.88 1.93 -12.65
N SER A 189 11.43 2.43 -13.79
CA SER A 189 10.08 2.95 -13.99
C SER A 189 9.41 2.22 -15.15
N LEU A 190 8.11 1.94 -15.03
CA LEU A 190 7.35 1.21 -16.04
C LEU A 190 6.81 2.19 -17.09
N CYS A 191 7.05 1.91 -18.38
CA CYS A 191 6.79 2.82 -19.48
C CYS A 191 5.58 2.42 -20.32
N ALA A 192 4.83 3.42 -20.81
CA ALA A 192 3.64 3.22 -21.63
C ALA A 192 3.91 2.51 -22.97
N ASP A 193 5.17 2.48 -23.42
CA ASP A 193 5.63 1.79 -24.64
C ASP A 193 6.03 0.32 -24.39
N GLY A 194 5.63 -0.25 -23.26
CA GLY A 194 5.81 -1.68 -22.98
C GLY A 194 7.13 -2.04 -22.30
N ARG A 195 7.95 -1.06 -21.91
CA ARG A 195 9.34 -1.24 -21.45
C ARG A 195 9.50 -0.85 -19.99
N PHE A 196 10.58 -1.30 -19.35
CA PHE A 196 11.13 -0.61 -18.19
C PHE A 196 12.19 0.39 -18.62
N MET A 197 12.30 1.49 -17.87
CA MET A 197 13.45 2.38 -17.91
C MET A 197 14.19 2.32 -16.59
N SER A 198 15.35 1.68 -16.59
CA SER A 198 16.21 1.55 -15.42
C SER A 198 17.21 2.69 -15.35
N THR A 199 17.26 3.35 -14.21
CA THR A 199 18.21 4.43 -13.89
C THR A 199 19.12 3.96 -12.77
N SER A 200 20.43 3.93 -13.04
CA SER A 200 21.45 3.79 -11.98
C SER A 200 22.01 5.16 -11.62
N LEU A 201 22.31 5.34 -10.33
CA LEU A 201 22.71 6.64 -9.77
C LEU A 201 24.14 6.59 -9.24
N GLU A 202 24.85 7.70 -9.44
CA GLU A 202 26.14 7.95 -8.80
C GLU A 202 25.98 8.16 -7.30
N ARG A 203 27.09 8.23 -6.57
CA ARG A 203 27.09 8.42 -5.10
C ARG A 203 26.50 9.77 -4.65
N ASP A 204 26.43 10.75 -5.54
CA ASP A 204 25.85 12.08 -5.28
C ASP A 204 24.38 12.18 -5.71
N GLY A 205 23.79 11.12 -6.25
CA GLY A 205 22.41 11.10 -6.74
C GLY A 205 22.25 11.61 -8.17
N SER A 206 23.33 11.93 -8.88
CA SER A 206 23.30 12.19 -10.31
C SER A 206 23.13 10.90 -11.12
N ILE A 207 22.66 11.03 -12.36
CA ILE A 207 22.40 9.87 -13.24
C ILE A 207 23.73 9.31 -13.72
N ALA A 208 24.03 8.06 -13.36
CA ALA A 208 25.17 7.32 -13.91
C ALA A 208 24.84 6.75 -15.30
N GLN A 209 23.66 6.13 -15.40
CA GLN A 209 23.19 5.51 -16.63
C GLN A 209 21.66 5.38 -16.62
N GLN A 210 21.03 5.57 -17.77
CA GLN A 210 19.61 5.28 -17.99
C GLN A 210 19.43 4.40 -19.23
N VAL A 211 18.80 3.24 -19.07
CA VAL A 211 18.62 2.23 -20.13
C VAL A 211 17.18 1.77 -20.15
N ARG A 212 16.64 1.56 -21.36
CA ARG A 212 15.34 0.91 -21.53
C ARG A 212 15.51 -0.56 -21.88
N THR A 213 14.64 -1.40 -21.34
CA THR A 213 14.53 -2.82 -21.73
C THR A 213 13.87 -2.95 -23.10
N ASP A 214 13.84 -4.17 -23.62
CA ASP A 214 12.89 -4.52 -24.68
C ASP A 214 11.44 -4.41 -24.17
N ALA A 215 10.51 -4.25 -25.10
CA ALA A 215 9.09 -4.22 -24.78
C ALA A 215 8.60 -5.63 -24.49
N PHE A 216 7.80 -5.80 -23.43
CA PHE A 216 7.27 -7.10 -23.00
C PHE A 216 5.74 -7.15 -22.87
N PHE A 217 5.09 -5.99 -22.91
CA PHE A 217 3.63 -5.86 -22.95
C PHE A 217 3.23 -4.74 -23.93
N SER A 218 1.95 -4.71 -24.29
CA SER A 218 1.32 -3.64 -25.05
C SER A 218 0.10 -3.15 -24.29
N THR A 219 0.02 -1.85 -24.07
CA THR A 219 -1.12 -1.19 -23.43
C THR A 219 -2.44 -1.46 -24.17
N ASP A 220 -2.39 -1.69 -25.48
CA ASP A 220 -3.58 -1.89 -26.33
C ASP A 220 -3.98 -3.37 -26.46
N VAL A 221 -3.05 -4.31 -26.28
CA VAL A 221 -3.27 -5.75 -26.59
C VAL A 221 -3.29 -6.60 -25.33
N ASN A 222 -2.32 -6.40 -24.43
CA ASN A 222 -2.15 -7.17 -23.22
C ASN A 222 -1.66 -6.25 -22.09
N PRO A 223 -2.52 -5.32 -21.63
CA PRO A 223 -2.16 -4.40 -20.57
C PRO A 223 -1.86 -5.16 -19.28
N ILE A 224 -0.91 -4.61 -18.52
CA ILE A 224 -0.51 -5.13 -17.22
C ILE A 224 -0.87 -4.16 -16.12
N PHE A 225 -1.00 -4.68 -14.91
CA PHE A 225 -1.01 -3.89 -13.71
C PHE A 225 0.41 -3.46 -13.35
N GLU A 226 0.56 -2.19 -13.04
CA GLU A 226 1.78 -1.57 -12.53
C GLU A 226 2.08 -1.93 -11.07
N ARG A 227 1.19 -2.69 -10.42
CA ARG A 227 1.35 -3.16 -9.04
C ARG A 227 2.03 -4.53 -9.05
N ALA A 228 3.08 -4.69 -8.25
CA ALA A 228 3.82 -5.95 -8.18
C ALA A 228 4.12 -6.39 -6.74
N ALA A 229 4.04 -7.69 -6.49
CA ALA A 229 4.70 -8.31 -5.36
C ALA A 229 6.19 -8.40 -5.65
N ILE A 230 7.05 -7.98 -4.71
CA ILE A 230 8.51 -8.07 -4.86
C ILE A 230 9.06 -9.08 -3.86
N ILE A 231 9.67 -10.15 -4.38
CA ILE A 231 10.25 -11.25 -3.58
C ILE A 231 11.70 -11.46 -4.04
N ASN A 232 12.66 -11.27 -3.12
CA ASN A 232 14.10 -11.41 -3.39
C ASN A 232 14.53 -10.70 -4.69
N ASP A 233 14.31 -9.38 -4.76
CA ASP A 233 14.59 -8.53 -5.93
C ASP A 233 13.82 -8.85 -7.22
N THR A 234 12.92 -9.84 -7.22
CA THR A 234 12.07 -10.14 -8.39
C THR A 234 10.66 -9.60 -8.17
N GLY A 235 10.20 -8.71 -9.04
CA GLY A 235 8.82 -8.25 -9.09
C GLY A 235 7.95 -9.15 -9.98
N TYR A 236 6.73 -9.44 -9.56
CA TYR A 236 5.75 -10.21 -10.32
C TYR A 236 4.60 -9.32 -10.75
N PHE A 237 4.53 -8.98 -12.04
CA PHE A 237 3.56 -8.05 -12.61
C PHE A 237 2.40 -8.81 -13.25
N PRO A 238 1.17 -8.74 -12.71
CA PRO A 238 0.03 -9.42 -13.31
C PRO A 238 -0.54 -8.67 -14.53
N GLY A 239 -1.08 -9.43 -15.47
CA GLY A 239 -1.80 -8.96 -16.67
C GLY A 239 -3.30 -9.01 -16.52
N PHE A 240 -4.01 -8.22 -17.33
CA PHE A 240 -5.48 -8.26 -17.39
C PHE A 240 -5.99 -9.57 -18.02
N ASP A 241 -5.13 -10.26 -18.76
CA ASP A 241 -5.35 -11.57 -19.39
C ASP A 241 -4.98 -12.76 -18.48
N GLY A 242 -4.63 -12.50 -17.21
CA GLY A 242 -4.23 -13.54 -16.26
C GLY A 242 -2.80 -14.06 -16.48
N MET A 243 -1.99 -13.39 -17.29
CA MET A 243 -0.54 -13.62 -17.33
C MET A 243 0.14 -12.98 -16.13
N VAL A 244 1.37 -13.41 -15.83
CA VAL A 244 2.26 -12.72 -14.89
C VAL A 244 3.68 -12.69 -15.45
N TRP A 245 4.32 -11.53 -15.37
CA TRP A 245 5.70 -11.31 -15.82
C TRP A 245 6.62 -11.20 -14.60
N PRO A 246 7.56 -12.13 -14.40
CA PRO A 246 8.65 -11.94 -13.45
C PRO A 246 9.66 -10.93 -13.99
N VAL A 247 10.12 -10.01 -13.16
CA VAL A 247 11.10 -8.97 -13.50
C VAL A 247 12.18 -8.94 -12.42
N ASP A 248 13.39 -9.33 -12.80
CA ASP A 248 14.56 -9.29 -11.91
C ASP A 248 15.15 -7.87 -11.86
N PHE A 249 15.17 -7.30 -10.65
CA PHE A 249 15.68 -5.98 -10.32
C PHE A 249 17.03 -6.02 -9.59
N SER A 250 17.66 -7.18 -9.41
CA SER A 250 18.96 -7.29 -8.71
C SER A 250 20.10 -6.57 -9.43
N GLY A 251 19.96 -6.36 -10.75
CA GLY A 251 20.93 -5.64 -11.58
C GLY A 251 20.61 -4.16 -11.78
N LYS A 252 21.55 -3.43 -12.38
CA LYS A 252 21.37 -2.01 -12.78
C LYS A 252 20.29 -1.81 -13.85
N THR A 253 19.97 -2.85 -14.61
CA THR A 253 18.93 -2.86 -15.63
C THR A 253 17.97 -4.00 -15.30
N ALA A 254 16.68 -3.70 -15.27
CA ALA A 254 15.62 -4.68 -15.08
C ALA A 254 15.70 -5.76 -16.16
N LYS A 255 15.49 -7.02 -15.78
CA LYS A 255 15.46 -8.15 -16.71
C LYS A 255 14.10 -8.83 -16.63
N VAL A 256 13.34 -8.69 -17.70
CA VAL A 256 12.04 -9.36 -17.83
C VAL A 256 12.27 -10.83 -18.13
N GLY A 257 11.73 -11.70 -17.29
CA GLY A 257 11.75 -13.15 -17.48
C GLY A 257 10.57 -13.66 -18.32
N GLU A 258 10.51 -14.97 -18.48
CA GLU A 258 9.42 -15.62 -19.21
C GLU A 258 8.10 -15.50 -18.42
N ALA A 259 7.06 -15.05 -19.12
CA ALA A 259 5.73 -14.91 -18.55
C ALA A 259 5.04 -16.28 -18.45
N TRP A 260 4.19 -16.45 -17.44
CA TRP A 260 3.40 -17.66 -17.25
C TRP A 260 1.96 -17.30 -16.85
N HIS A 261 1.04 -18.24 -17.02
CA HIS A 261 -0.37 -18.00 -16.71
C HIS A 261 -0.67 -18.27 -15.23
N LEU A 262 -1.32 -17.31 -14.57
CA LEU A 262 -1.89 -17.47 -13.23
C LEU A 262 -3.05 -18.48 -13.23
N VAL A 263 -3.74 -18.64 -14.37
CA VAL A 263 -4.89 -19.52 -14.55
C VAL A 263 -4.50 -20.75 -15.38
N PRO A 264 -4.62 -21.98 -14.82
CA PRO A 264 -4.41 -23.21 -15.57
C PRO A 264 -5.31 -23.29 -16.80
N GLU A 265 -4.83 -23.91 -17.89
CA GLU A 265 -5.57 -23.98 -19.16
C GLU A 265 -7.00 -24.51 -19.02
N ALA A 266 -7.19 -25.53 -18.17
CA ALA A 266 -8.50 -26.14 -17.90
C ALA A 266 -9.54 -25.17 -17.29
N GLU A 267 -9.10 -24.11 -16.61
CA GLU A 267 -9.97 -23.14 -15.92
C GLU A 267 -10.15 -21.84 -16.73
N ARG A 268 -9.45 -21.65 -17.87
CA ARG A 268 -9.48 -20.39 -18.63
C ARG A 268 -10.85 -20.04 -19.20
N ALA A 269 -11.71 -21.03 -19.42
CA ALA A 269 -13.10 -20.81 -19.87
C ALA A 269 -13.94 -20.03 -18.85
N GLU A 270 -13.57 -20.05 -17.57
CA GLU A 270 -14.21 -19.29 -16.49
C GLU A 270 -13.76 -17.82 -16.45
N ARG A 271 -12.77 -17.45 -17.29
CA ARG A 271 -12.26 -16.08 -17.45
C ARG A 271 -11.84 -15.43 -16.13
N TRP A 272 -11.17 -16.19 -15.26
CA TRP A 272 -10.54 -15.62 -14.08
C TRP A 272 -9.43 -14.65 -14.47
N ALA A 273 -9.38 -13.47 -13.86
CA ALA A 273 -8.27 -12.53 -14.02
C ALA A 273 -8.05 -11.69 -12.76
N PRO A 274 -6.85 -11.13 -12.55
CA PRO A 274 -6.59 -10.20 -11.45
C PRO A 274 -7.47 -8.94 -11.55
N ALA A 275 -8.04 -8.47 -10.43
CA ALA A 275 -8.78 -7.21 -10.40
C ALA A 275 -8.92 -6.59 -9.00
N GLY A 276 -9.08 -5.26 -8.94
CA GLY A 276 -9.25 -4.49 -7.70
C GLY A 276 -8.34 -3.25 -7.63
N ILE A 277 -8.21 -2.66 -6.45
CA ILE A 277 -7.38 -1.47 -6.19
C ILE A 277 -5.99 -1.89 -5.65
N GLY A 278 -5.93 -2.56 -4.51
CA GLY A 278 -4.69 -3.19 -4.01
C GLY A 278 -4.67 -4.67 -4.34
N ILE A 279 -4.31 -5.07 -5.56
CA ILE A 279 -4.62 -6.44 -6.06
C ILE A 279 -3.60 -7.51 -5.69
N ILE A 280 -2.39 -7.13 -5.29
CA ILE A 280 -1.27 -8.04 -5.13
C ILE A 280 -0.48 -7.73 -3.85
N ALA A 281 0.03 -8.76 -3.20
CA ALA A 281 0.88 -8.66 -2.01
C ALA A 281 1.78 -9.90 -1.89
N GLU A 282 2.86 -9.78 -1.14
CA GLU A 282 3.80 -10.85 -0.83
C GLU A 282 3.86 -11.19 0.66
N ASP A 283 4.36 -12.39 0.98
CA ASP A 283 4.70 -12.79 2.33
C ASP A 283 6.19 -13.14 2.50
N ASP A 284 6.63 -13.29 3.75
CA ASP A 284 8.02 -13.64 4.08
C ASP A 284 8.35 -15.12 3.81
N LEU A 285 7.36 -15.93 3.45
CA LEU A 285 7.56 -17.30 2.98
C LEU A 285 7.90 -17.36 1.49
N GLY A 286 7.93 -16.20 0.82
CA GLY A 286 8.28 -16.07 -0.59
C GLY A 286 7.14 -16.46 -1.53
N ARG A 287 5.89 -16.28 -1.10
CA ARG A 287 4.68 -16.44 -1.91
C ARG A 287 4.10 -15.08 -2.26
N PHE A 288 3.34 -15.01 -3.34
CA PHE A 288 2.53 -13.83 -3.66
C PHE A 288 1.06 -14.20 -3.78
N TYR A 289 0.21 -13.21 -3.50
CA TYR A 289 -1.22 -13.29 -3.38
C TYR A 289 -1.84 -12.37 -4.42
N VAL A 290 -2.85 -12.84 -5.16
CA VAL A 290 -3.53 -12.03 -6.18
C VAL A 290 -5.03 -12.10 -5.96
N LEU A 291 -5.69 -10.95 -5.90
CA LEU A 291 -7.15 -10.85 -5.86
C LEU A 291 -7.73 -11.12 -7.27
N MET A 292 -8.60 -12.12 -7.38
CA MET A 292 -9.05 -12.68 -8.65
C MET A 292 -10.55 -12.49 -8.86
N HIS A 293 -10.93 -12.01 -10.04
CA HIS A 293 -12.28 -11.79 -10.51
C HIS A 293 -12.72 -12.93 -11.45
N PRO A 294 -13.86 -13.60 -11.22
CA PRO A 294 -14.43 -14.53 -12.18
C PRO A 294 -15.08 -13.77 -13.32
N ASP A 295 -15.23 -14.39 -14.50
CA ASP A 295 -15.94 -13.77 -15.62
C ASP A 295 -15.38 -12.41 -16.08
N ALA A 296 -14.06 -12.23 -15.97
CA ALA A 296 -13.40 -10.99 -16.34
C ALA A 296 -13.71 -10.59 -17.80
N GLN A 297 -13.96 -9.30 -17.95
CA GLN A 297 -14.26 -8.63 -19.22
C GLN A 297 -13.58 -7.27 -19.25
N ASP A 298 -13.54 -6.65 -20.43
CA ASP A 298 -13.04 -5.27 -20.55
C ASP A 298 -13.80 -4.34 -19.58
N GLY A 299 -13.05 -3.55 -18.81
CA GLY A 299 -13.57 -2.69 -17.73
C GLY A 299 -13.69 -3.34 -16.33
N SER A 300 -13.44 -4.65 -16.18
CA SER A 300 -13.54 -5.34 -14.88
C SER A 300 -12.31 -5.20 -13.96
N GLN A 301 -11.20 -4.66 -14.45
CA GLN A 301 -9.88 -4.67 -13.79
C GLN A 301 -9.82 -3.96 -12.41
N ASN A 302 -10.78 -3.08 -12.10
CA ASN A 302 -10.88 -2.41 -10.81
C ASN A 302 -12.02 -2.96 -9.93
N GLY A 303 -12.70 -4.00 -10.41
CA GLY A 303 -13.93 -4.54 -9.81
C GLY A 303 -13.71 -5.40 -8.57
N GLY A 304 -12.47 -5.75 -8.21
CA GLY A 304 -12.18 -6.64 -7.09
C GLY A 304 -12.53 -8.10 -7.40
N GLY A 305 -12.69 -8.95 -6.38
CA GLY A 305 -13.01 -10.36 -6.63
C GLY A 305 -13.40 -11.15 -5.37
N PRO A 306 -14.03 -12.33 -5.53
CA PRO A 306 -14.45 -13.18 -4.42
C PRO A 306 -13.34 -14.11 -3.90
N GLU A 307 -12.17 -14.14 -4.54
CA GLU A 307 -11.08 -15.04 -4.16
C GLU A 307 -9.72 -14.36 -4.21
N VAL A 308 -8.84 -14.78 -3.29
CA VAL A 308 -7.41 -14.47 -3.34
C VAL A 308 -6.65 -15.76 -3.64
N TRP A 309 -5.87 -15.77 -4.72
CA TRP A 309 -5.07 -16.91 -5.12
C TRP A 309 -3.63 -16.75 -4.66
N VAL A 310 -3.04 -17.83 -4.15
CA VAL A 310 -1.68 -17.85 -3.61
C VAL A 310 -0.77 -18.61 -4.55
N PHE A 311 0.39 -18.04 -4.85
CA PHE A 311 1.34 -18.58 -5.82
C PHE A 311 2.72 -18.81 -5.21
N ASP A 312 3.33 -19.92 -5.59
CA ASP A 312 4.74 -20.20 -5.37
C ASP A 312 5.50 -19.78 -6.64
N PRO A 313 6.29 -18.69 -6.60
CA PRO A 313 6.96 -18.17 -7.77
C PRO A 313 8.05 -19.11 -8.32
N LYS A 314 8.65 -19.96 -7.46
CA LYS A 314 9.67 -20.93 -7.90
C LYS A 314 9.05 -22.06 -8.69
N LYS A 315 7.83 -22.47 -8.32
CA LYS A 315 7.07 -23.50 -9.03
C LYS A 315 6.25 -22.93 -10.20
N GLN A 316 6.12 -21.61 -10.29
CA GLN A 316 5.24 -20.93 -11.25
C GLN A 316 3.82 -21.51 -11.22
N ALA A 317 3.30 -21.72 -10.00
CA ALA A 317 2.07 -22.45 -9.80
C ALA A 317 1.25 -21.89 -8.64
N ARG A 318 -0.07 -21.93 -8.81
CA ARG A 318 -1.04 -21.67 -7.74
C ARG A 318 -0.94 -22.78 -6.69
N VAL A 319 -0.74 -22.42 -5.43
CA VAL A 319 -0.63 -23.34 -4.30
C VAL A 319 -1.85 -23.30 -3.36
N ALA A 320 -2.65 -22.25 -3.41
CA ALA A 320 -3.92 -22.17 -2.70
C ALA A 320 -4.91 -21.21 -3.38
N ARG A 321 -6.20 -21.36 -3.06
CA ARG A 321 -7.28 -20.42 -3.32
C ARG A 321 -7.96 -20.13 -1.99
N ILE A 322 -8.05 -18.86 -1.62
CA ILE A 322 -8.71 -18.40 -0.40
C ILE A 322 -10.04 -17.80 -0.85
N ALA A 323 -11.14 -18.48 -0.53
CA ALA A 323 -12.48 -17.96 -0.77
C ALA A 323 -12.83 -16.91 0.28
N LEU A 324 -13.21 -15.72 -0.17
CA LEU A 324 -13.58 -14.63 0.71
C LEU A 324 -15.05 -14.76 1.16
N LYS A 325 -15.36 -14.25 2.34
CA LYS A 325 -16.72 -14.17 2.88
C LYS A 325 -17.50 -13.08 2.16
N GLU A 326 -16.88 -11.93 1.96
CA GLU A 326 -17.39 -10.83 1.14
C GLU A 326 -16.50 -10.59 -0.08
N TRP A 327 -17.00 -9.80 -1.04
CA TRP A 327 -16.21 -9.40 -2.19
C TRP A 327 -14.97 -8.60 -1.73
N GLY A 328 -13.78 -8.90 -2.24
CA GLY A 328 -12.55 -8.18 -1.93
C GLY A 328 -12.29 -7.03 -2.91
N LEU A 329 -11.61 -5.98 -2.45
CA LEU A 329 -11.21 -4.82 -3.25
C LEU A 329 -9.70 -4.54 -3.19
N SER A 330 -9.10 -4.68 -2.02
CA SER A 330 -7.67 -4.46 -1.77
C SER A 330 -7.15 -5.45 -0.75
N ILE A 331 -5.92 -5.91 -0.93
CA ILE A 331 -5.27 -6.91 -0.09
C ILE A 331 -3.88 -6.45 0.39
N THR A 332 -3.49 -6.94 1.56
CA THR A 332 -2.09 -6.99 2.01
C THR A 332 -1.88 -8.23 2.87
N VAL A 333 -0.64 -8.62 3.08
CA VAL A 333 -0.29 -9.80 3.86
C VAL A 333 0.76 -9.42 4.90
N SER A 334 0.55 -9.85 6.15
CA SER A 334 1.48 -9.54 7.23
C SER A 334 2.84 -10.21 7.02
N ARG A 335 3.86 -9.64 7.67
CA ARG A 335 5.17 -10.27 7.82
C ARG A 335 5.10 -11.50 8.73
N GLY A 336 6.21 -12.22 8.81
CA GLY A 336 6.39 -13.35 9.73
C GLY A 336 6.12 -14.72 9.13
N LYS A 337 6.25 -15.75 9.98
CA LYS A 337 6.08 -17.17 9.59
C LYS A 337 4.63 -17.63 9.56
N GLU A 338 3.74 -16.88 10.19
CA GLU A 338 2.29 -17.15 10.24
C GLU A 338 1.52 -15.98 9.63
N PRO A 339 1.69 -15.72 8.32
CA PRO A 339 1.15 -14.53 7.69
C PRO A 339 -0.39 -14.50 7.78
N LYS A 340 -0.93 -13.30 7.98
CA LYS A 340 -2.36 -13.00 7.91
C LYS A 340 -2.65 -12.19 6.66
N LEU A 341 -3.75 -12.52 5.98
CA LEU A 341 -4.24 -11.80 4.82
C LEU A 341 -5.33 -10.85 5.28
N LEU A 342 -5.14 -9.54 5.04
CA LEU A 342 -6.13 -8.51 5.30
C LEU A 342 -6.74 -8.05 3.98
N VAL A 343 -8.07 -8.04 3.90
CA VAL A 343 -8.83 -7.76 2.68
C VAL A 343 -9.88 -6.68 2.93
N THR A 344 -9.78 -5.53 2.28
CA THR A 344 -10.87 -4.54 2.27
C THR A 344 -12.02 -5.05 1.39
N ASN A 345 -13.26 -4.98 1.87
CA ASN A 345 -14.44 -5.23 1.05
C ASN A 345 -15.06 -3.92 0.50
N PRO A 346 -15.65 -3.90 -0.71
CA PRO A 346 -16.21 -2.69 -1.31
C PRO A 346 -17.64 -2.38 -0.86
N VAL A 347 -18.26 -3.20 -0.01
CA VAL A 347 -19.68 -3.07 0.36
C VAL A 347 -19.83 -2.12 1.55
N ASN A 348 -19.14 -2.41 2.65
CA ASN A 348 -19.17 -1.59 3.86
C ASN A 348 -17.79 -1.04 4.23
N MET A 349 -16.77 -1.26 3.42
CA MET A 349 -15.40 -0.78 3.65
C MET A 349 -14.76 -1.33 4.93
N GLY A 350 -15.31 -2.41 5.50
CA GLY A 350 -14.68 -3.23 6.51
C GLY A 350 -13.54 -4.06 5.93
N MET A 351 -12.73 -4.65 6.81
CA MET A 351 -11.58 -5.46 6.43
C MET A 351 -11.68 -6.86 7.01
N GLU A 352 -11.64 -7.87 6.17
CA GLU A 352 -11.64 -9.27 6.58
C GLU A 352 -10.21 -9.76 6.81
N LEU A 353 -10.01 -10.48 7.90
CA LEU A 353 -8.74 -11.08 8.28
C LEU A 353 -8.83 -12.60 8.11
N TYR A 354 -7.85 -13.16 7.40
CA TYR A 354 -7.71 -14.59 7.16
C TYR A 354 -6.34 -15.09 7.64
N ASP A 355 -6.28 -16.36 8.04
CA ASP A 355 -5.00 -17.05 8.08
C ASP A 355 -4.51 -17.28 6.65
N ALA A 356 -3.33 -16.76 6.30
CA ALA A 356 -2.86 -16.80 4.91
C ALA A 356 -2.23 -18.15 4.52
N GLN A 357 -2.12 -19.10 5.45
CA GLN A 357 -1.65 -20.47 5.17
C GLN A 357 -2.82 -21.43 4.97
N SER A 358 -3.80 -21.44 5.88
CA SER A 358 -4.98 -22.31 5.76
C SER A 358 -6.08 -21.73 4.88
N GLY A 359 -6.14 -20.39 4.77
CA GLY A 359 -7.24 -19.68 4.12
C GLY A 359 -8.48 -19.53 5.00
N ASP A 360 -8.39 -19.88 6.29
CA ASP A 360 -9.51 -19.78 7.20
C ASP A 360 -9.79 -18.32 7.55
N TYR A 361 -11.07 -17.95 7.49
CA TYR A 361 -11.55 -16.67 8.00
C TYR A 361 -11.37 -16.60 9.52
N ILE A 362 -10.85 -15.47 9.99
CA ILE A 362 -10.64 -15.19 11.41
C ILE A 362 -11.71 -14.24 11.92
N LYS A 363 -11.77 -13.01 11.38
CA LYS A 363 -12.70 -11.96 11.79
C LYS A 363 -12.83 -10.85 10.76
N THR A 364 -13.83 -9.99 10.94
CA THR A 364 -13.98 -8.72 10.22
C THR A 364 -13.66 -7.59 11.18
N ILE A 365 -12.73 -6.74 10.77
CA ILE A 365 -12.36 -5.48 11.43
C ILE A 365 -13.20 -4.39 10.78
N THR A 366 -14.06 -3.76 11.57
CA THR A 366 -14.93 -2.67 11.14
C THR A 366 -15.11 -1.67 12.29
N ASP A 367 -15.83 -0.59 12.03
CA ASP A 367 -16.22 0.41 13.03
C ASP A 367 -15.03 1.11 13.70
N ILE A 368 -13.87 1.12 13.03
CA ILE A 368 -12.68 1.88 13.45
C ILE A 368 -12.75 3.36 13.00
N GLY A 369 -13.82 3.74 12.29
CA GLY A 369 -13.99 5.07 11.68
C GLY A 369 -13.48 5.14 10.23
N GLN A 370 -13.23 3.98 9.61
CA GLN A 370 -12.80 3.87 8.23
C GLN A 370 -13.92 4.25 7.27
N GLU A 371 -13.56 4.91 6.18
CA GLU A 371 -14.50 5.39 5.16
C GLU A 371 -14.20 4.74 3.83
N THR A 372 -12.95 4.79 3.39
CA THR A 372 -12.47 4.20 2.14
C THR A 372 -11.03 3.70 2.29
N PRO A 373 -10.80 2.57 3.01
CA PRO A 373 -9.49 1.95 3.17
C PRO A 373 -9.06 1.26 1.87
N LEU A 374 -8.80 2.07 0.84
CA LEU A 374 -8.50 1.62 -0.52
C LEU A 374 -7.10 1.03 -0.64
N MET A 375 -6.18 1.35 0.27
CA MET A 375 -4.85 0.78 0.30
C MET A 375 -4.51 0.26 1.69
N LEU A 376 -3.93 -0.93 1.72
CA LEU A 376 -3.49 -1.60 2.93
C LEU A 376 -1.98 -1.81 2.85
N TYR A 377 -1.30 -1.74 3.98
CA TYR A 377 0.14 -1.96 4.07
C TYR A 377 0.41 -2.87 5.26
N ARG A 378 1.30 -3.84 5.08
CA ARG A 378 1.92 -4.54 6.21
C ARG A 378 2.77 -3.54 7.00
N ALA A 379 2.78 -3.68 8.33
CA ALA A 379 3.83 -3.04 9.12
C ALA A 379 5.20 -3.65 8.75
N GLU A 380 6.27 -2.83 8.76
CA GLU A 380 7.64 -3.29 8.48
C GLU A 380 8.30 -3.88 9.73
#